data_AF-A0A941S1C1-F1
#
_entry.id   AF-A0A941S1C1-F1
#
_cell.length_a   1.000
_cell.length_b   1.000
_cell.length_c   1.000
_cell.angle_alpha   90.00
_cell.angle_beta   90.00
_cell.angle_gamma   90.00
#
_symmetry.space_group_name_H-M   'P 1'
#
loop_
_entity.id
_entity.type
_entity.pdbx_description
1 polymer ?
#
loop_
_entity_poly.entity_id
_entity_poly.type
_entity_poly.pdbx_seq_one_letter_code
_entity_poly.pdbx_strand_id
1 'polypeptide(L)'
;PAAIRSRHVQAFLYDGYWEDIGTIRAFYDANIQLTQPDPPFQLISPDSPLYSRLRFLPPSQFHGAQIKNAIIADGCKIGEGAVIENSIIGVRSQIGRNVTIRNSIVMGADYFQTTAEVNDDAEAGRPKIGIGDGTRIEGAIVDKNCRIGAQVQIQNATGVDHTDERDGMMIVDGIVVVIKDAVLPQGWKLQQ
;
A
#
# COMPACT_ATOMS: atom_id res chain seq x y z
N PRO A 1 25.79 26.21 13.58
CA PRO A 1 24.78 27.18 13.08
C PRO A 1 24.98 28.58 13.68
N ALA A 2 24.90 29.65 12.88
CA ALA A 2 25.24 31.02 13.30
C ALA A 2 24.26 31.67 14.30
N ALA A 3 22.98 31.28 14.27
CA ALA A 3 21.93 31.86 15.12
C ALA A 3 22.11 31.60 16.63
N ILE A 4 22.77 30.49 17.02
CA ILE A 4 23.05 30.17 18.43
C ILE A 4 23.90 31.27 19.10
N ARG A 5 24.74 31.96 18.34
CA ARG A 5 25.67 32.99 18.86
C ARG A 5 25.03 34.36 19.05
N SER A 6 23.90 34.64 18.41
CA SER A 6 23.31 35.98 18.36
C SER A 6 21.82 36.04 18.73
N ARG A 7 21.19 34.88 18.95
CA ARG A 7 19.78 34.76 19.31
C ARG A 7 19.62 33.87 20.55
N HIS A 8 18.48 34.00 21.21
CA HIS A 8 18.11 33.18 22.35
C HIS A 8 17.55 31.83 21.86
N VAL A 9 18.45 30.86 21.65
CA VAL A 9 18.11 29.50 21.24
C VAL A 9 18.00 28.62 22.47
N GLN A 10 16.90 27.89 22.61
CA GLN A 10 16.61 27.01 23.74
C GLN A 10 16.32 25.58 23.25
N ALA A 11 16.58 24.60 24.10
CA ALA A 11 16.20 23.21 23.86
C ALA A 11 14.83 22.92 24.49
N PHE A 12 14.02 22.11 23.81
CA PHE A 12 12.78 21.57 24.33
C PHE A 12 12.86 20.05 24.21
N LEU A 13 12.74 19.34 25.33
CA LEU A 13 12.80 17.89 25.34
C LEU A 13 11.46 17.31 24.86
N TYR A 14 11.54 16.33 23.97
CA TYR A 14 10.40 15.54 23.52
C TYR A 14 10.70 14.06 23.78
N ASP A 15 9.77 13.36 24.41
CA ASP A 15 9.88 11.97 24.87
C ASP A 15 8.81 11.05 24.27
N GLY A 16 8.05 11.55 23.29
CA GLY A 16 7.05 10.77 22.55
C GLY A 16 7.63 10.02 21.35
N TYR A 17 6.78 9.27 20.67
CA TYR A 17 7.13 8.57 19.44
C TYR A 17 7.52 9.56 18.32
N TRP A 18 8.67 9.31 17.70
CA TRP A 18 9.14 10.03 16.53
C TRP A 18 9.89 9.08 15.62
N GLU A 19 9.52 9.06 14.33
CA GLU A 19 10.19 8.28 13.30
C GLU A 19 10.41 9.15 12.05
N ASP A 20 11.60 9.03 11.45
CA ASP A 20 11.91 9.66 10.17
C ASP A 20 11.48 8.76 9.01
N ILE A 21 10.37 9.13 8.37
CA ILE A 21 9.82 8.40 7.21
C ILE A 21 10.34 8.93 5.86
N GLY A 22 11.53 9.54 5.84
CA GLY A 22 12.14 10.12 4.64
C GLY A 22 12.73 9.12 3.63
N THR A 23 12.88 7.85 3.99
CA THR A 23 13.37 6.77 3.11
C THR A 23 12.26 5.75 2.81
N ILE A 24 12.39 4.98 1.73
CA ILE A 24 11.40 3.94 1.38
C ILE A 24 11.32 2.88 2.48
N ARG A 25 12.48 2.42 2.97
CA ARG A 25 12.54 1.47 4.09
C ARG A 25 11.82 1.99 5.33
N ALA A 26 12.15 3.19 5.79
CA ALA A 26 11.57 3.73 7.02
C ALA A 26 10.07 4.01 6.87
N PHE A 27 9.63 4.55 5.72
CA PHE A 27 8.21 4.70 5.41
C PHE A 27 7.48 3.36 5.45
N TYR A 28 8.04 2.32 4.82
CA TYR A 28 7.45 0.99 4.79
C TYR A 28 7.36 0.39 6.19
N ASP A 29 8.47 0.37 6.94
CA ASP A 29 8.53 -0.26 8.26
C ASP A 29 7.58 0.44 9.25
N ALA A 30 7.58 1.79 9.29
CA ALA A 30 6.71 2.57 10.17
C ALA A 30 5.22 2.28 9.89
N ASN A 31 4.83 2.15 8.62
CA ASN A 31 3.45 1.80 8.25
C ASN A 31 3.11 0.34 8.63
N ILE A 32 3.98 -0.63 8.34
CA ILE A 32 3.73 -2.03 8.68
C ILE A 32 3.63 -2.22 10.20
N GLN A 33 4.40 -1.48 11.00
CA GLN A 33 4.31 -1.51 12.46
C GLN A 33 2.92 -1.11 12.99
N LEU A 34 2.19 -0.24 12.29
CA LEU A 34 0.81 0.14 12.67
C LEU A 34 -0.16 -1.04 12.68
N THR A 35 0.17 -2.13 11.99
CA THR A 35 -0.68 -3.33 11.93
C THR A 35 -0.52 -4.27 13.11
N GLN A 36 0.48 -4.03 13.97
CA GLN A 36 0.74 -4.85 15.15
C GLN A 36 -0.31 -4.61 16.24
N PRO A 37 -0.51 -5.57 17.18
CA PRO A 37 -1.47 -5.41 18.27
C PRO A 37 -1.21 -4.21 19.19
N ASP A 38 0.07 -3.85 19.37
CA ASP A 38 0.52 -2.72 20.18
C ASP A 38 1.50 -1.88 19.35
N PRO A 39 1.01 -1.04 18.43
CA PRO A 39 1.87 -0.25 17.57
C PRO A 39 2.48 0.91 18.37
N PRO A 40 3.73 1.31 18.08
CA PRO A 40 4.39 2.40 18.81
C PRO A 40 3.73 3.76 18.54
N PHE A 41 2.91 3.86 17.48
CA PHE A 41 2.08 5.01 17.17
C PHE A 41 0.61 4.60 17.01
N GLN A 42 -0.29 5.27 17.74
CA GLN A 42 -1.72 4.98 17.72
C GLN A 42 -2.47 5.94 16.81
N LEU A 43 -3.10 5.42 15.76
CA LEU A 43 -3.96 6.21 14.87
C LEU A 43 -5.30 6.59 15.54
N ILE A 44 -5.77 5.77 16.48
CA ILE A 44 -7.05 5.95 17.16
C ILE A 44 -6.76 6.61 18.52
N SER A 45 -6.75 7.94 18.55
CA SER A 45 -6.56 8.74 19.76
C SER A 45 -7.74 9.69 19.96
N PRO A 46 -8.65 9.43 20.93
CA PRO A 46 -9.81 10.30 21.19
C PRO A 46 -9.44 11.72 21.64
N ASP A 47 -8.37 11.86 22.41
CA ASP A 47 -7.93 13.14 22.98
C ASP A 47 -7.09 13.98 22.00
N SER A 48 -6.54 13.35 20.96
CA SER A 48 -5.71 14.01 19.95
C SER A 48 -5.86 13.31 18.60
N PRO A 49 -7.04 13.44 17.97
CA PRO A 49 -7.34 12.73 16.74
C PRO A 49 -6.53 13.25 15.55
N LEU A 50 -6.14 12.34 14.67
CA LEU A 50 -5.58 12.66 13.37
C LEU A 50 -6.70 12.90 12.37
N TYR A 51 -6.72 14.09 11.77
CA TYR A 51 -7.71 14.44 10.76
C TYR A 51 -7.21 14.18 9.35
N SER A 52 -8.14 13.80 8.48
CA SER A 52 -7.94 13.72 7.03
C SER A 52 -9.20 14.17 6.31
N ARG A 53 -9.16 14.21 4.97
CA ARG A 53 -10.31 14.61 4.15
C ARG A 53 -11.47 13.64 4.35
N LEU A 54 -12.66 14.16 4.67
CA LEU A 54 -13.92 13.41 4.65
C LEU A 54 -14.26 12.99 3.22
N ARG A 55 -14.42 11.68 2.98
CA ARG A 55 -14.68 11.11 1.64
C ARG A 55 -16.05 10.46 1.49
N PHE A 56 -16.76 10.18 2.59
CA PHE A 56 -18.06 9.51 2.59
C PHE A 56 -18.08 8.21 1.75
N LEU A 57 -16.99 7.43 1.84
CA LEU A 57 -16.91 6.14 1.15
C LEU A 57 -17.79 5.11 1.87
N PRO A 58 -18.35 4.13 1.14
CA PRO A 58 -19.10 3.06 1.77
C PRO A 58 -18.18 2.20 2.66
N PRO A 59 -18.73 1.46 3.64
CA PRO A 59 -17.97 0.46 4.37
C PRO A 59 -17.36 -0.59 3.44
N SER A 60 -16.19 -1.10 3.81
CA SER A 60 -15.49 -2.13 3.06
C SER A 60 -16.21 -3.48 3.13
N GLN A 61 -16.19 -4.22 2.01
CA GLN A 61 -16.89 -5.49 1.84
C GLN A 61 -15.90 -6.64 1.70
N PHE A 62 -16.18 -7.74 2.40
CA PHE A 62 -15.35 -8.94 2.44
C PHE A 62 -16.19 -10.16 2.07
N HIS A 63 -15.72 -10.97 1.14
CA HIS A 63 -16.46 -12.12 0.64
C HIS A 63 -15.71 -13.43 0.92
N GLY A 64 -15.49 -13.79 2.19
CA GLY A 64 -14.74 -15.03 2.53
C GLY A 64 -13.21 -14.84 2.48
N ALA A 65 -12.72 -13.70 2.97
CA ALA A 65 -11.30 -13.38 3.08
C ALA A 65 -10.75 -13.70 4.48
N GLN A 66 -9.47 -14.05 4.56
CA GLN A 66 -8.72 -14.20 5.81
C GLN A 66 -7.86 -12.97 6.04
N ILE A 67 -7.98 -12.37 7.23
CA ILE A 67 -7.29 -11.13 7.58
C ILE A 67 -6.61 -11.30 8.92
N LYS A 68 -5.31 -11.00 8.98
CA LYS A 68 -4.50 -11.11 10.19
C LYS A 68 -3.52 -9.94 10.26
N ASN A 69 -3.51 -9.19 11.36
CA ASN A 69 -2.62 -8.03 11.57
C ASN A 69 -2.68 -7.08 10.35
N ALA A 70 -3.83 -6.48 10.10
CA ALA A 70 -4.00 -5.63 8.92
C ALA A 70 -4.95 -4.47 9.17
N ILE A 71 -4.72 -3.37 8.46
CA ILE A 71 -5.59 -2.19 8.46
C ILE A 71 -6.27 -2.11 7.11
N ILE A 72 -7.60 -2.09 7.09
CA ILE A 72 -8.41 -2.00 5.87
C ILE A 72 -9.18 -0.67 5.92
N ALA A 73 -8.88 0.23 4.99
CA ALA A 73 -9.56 1.51 4.86
C ALA A 73 -10.91 1.36 4.14
N ASP A 74 -11.67 2.44 4.05
CA ASP A 74 -13.03 2.46 3.50
C ASP A 74 -13.11 2.21 1.98
N GLY A 75 -14.28 1.76 1.52
CA GLY A 75 -14.60 1.57 0.11
C GLY A 75 -13.90 0.38 -0.55
N CYS A 76 -13.29 -0.52 0.22
CA CYS A 76 -12.61 -1.67 -0.34
C CYS A 76 -13.59 -2.80 -0.68
N LYS A 77 -13.26 -3.57 -1.72
CA LYS A 77 -13.93 -4.85 -2.02
C LYS A 77 -12.86 -5.93 -2.07
N ILE A 78 -12.98 -6.91 -1.18
CA ILE A 78 -12.02 -8.01 -1.05
C ILE A 78 -12.73 -9.31 -1.41
N GLY A 79 -12.20 -9.96 -2.45
CA GLY A 79 -12.74 -11.19 -3.02
C GLY A 79 -12.53 -12.43 -2.16
N GLU A 80 -13.22 -13.49 -2.55
CA GLU A 80 -13.19 -14.80 -1.89
C GLU A 80 -11.82 -15.46 -1.93
N GLY A 81 -11.45 -16.10 -0.83
CA GLY A 81 -10.17 -16.78 -0.68
C GLY A 81 -8.97 -15.83 -0.59
N ALA A 82 -9.19 -14.51 -0.53
CA ALA A 82 -8.11 -13.57 -0.34
C ALA A 82 -7.48 -13.74 1.06
N VAL A 83 -6.16 -13.67 1.13
CA VAL A 83 -5.37 -13.76 2.37
C VAL A 83 -4.56 -12.50 2.52
N ILE A 84 -4.83 -11.71 3.56
CA ILE A 84 -4.16 -10.44 3.84
C ILE A 84 -3.51 -10.54 5.23
N GLU A 85 -2.18 -10.45 5.28
CA GLU A 85 -1.41 -10.59 6.51
C GLU A 85 -0.34 -9.51 6.65
N ASN A 86 -0.25 -8.87 7.83
CA ASN A 86 0.77 -7.86 8.11
C ASN A 86 0.79 -6.75 7.05
N SER A 87 -0.38 -6.18 6.74
CA SER A 87 -0.57 -5.34 5.56
C SER A 87 -1.56 -4.21 5.76
N ILE A 88 -1.38 -3.13 4.99
CA ILE A 88 -2.30 -2.01 4.94
C ILE A 88 -2.97 -1.98 3.57
N ILE A 89 -4.30 -1.94 3.56
CA ILE A 89 -5.12 -1.81 2.36
C ILE A 89 -5.80 -0.45 2.38
N GLY A 90 -5.33 0.44 1.52
CA GLY A 90 -5.79 1.81 1.36
C GLY A 90 -7.17 1.91 0.70
N VAL A 91 -7.73 3.11 0.73
CA VAL A 91 -9.12 3.38 0.34
C VAL A 91 -9.42 2.91 -1.09
N ARG A 92 -10.65 2.43 -1.32
CA ARG A 92 -11.17 2.02 -2.63
C ARG A 92 -10.49 0.81 -3.27
N SER A 93 -9.60 0.12 -2.57
CA SER A 93 -8.90 -1.06 -3.11
C SER A 93 -9.88 -2.12 -3.61
N GLN A 94 -9.70 -2.54 -4.86
CA GLN A 94 -10.44 -3.66 -5.47
C GLN A 94 -9.51 -4.87 -5.53
N ILE A 95 -9.75 -5.86 -4.68
CA ILE A 95 -8.91 -7.06 -4.55
C ILE A 95 -9.71 -8.26 -5.05
N GLY A 96 -9.16 -8.97 -6.04
CA GLY A 96 -9.74 -10.15 -6.66
C GLY A 96 -9.78 -11.38 -5.74
N ARG A 97 -10.20 -12.51 -6.32
CA ARG A 97 -10.30 -13.80 -5.63
C ARG A 97 -8.93 -14.45 -5.48
N ASN A 98 -8.74 -15.21 -4.40
CA ASN A 98 -7.53 -15.98 -4.12
C ASN A 98 -6.24 -15.13 -4.17
N VAL A 99 -6.35 -13.83 -3.91
CA VAL A 99 -5.21 -12.92 -3.84
C VAL A 99 -4.50 -13.08 -2.51
N THR A 100 -3.17 -13.10 -2.52
CA THR A 100 -2.37 -13.12 -1.29
C THR A 100 -1.55 -11.85 -1.18
N ILE A 101 -1.73 -11.12 -0.09
CA ILE A 101 -0.98 -9.89 0.22
C ILE A 101 -0.33 -10.08 1.58
N ARG A 102 1.00 -10.03 1.63
CA ARG A 102 1.77 -10.15 2.88
C ARG A 102 2.79 -9.04 3.00
N ASN A 103 2.98 -8.49 4.20
CA ASN A 103 4.08 -7.54 4.45
C ASN A 103 4.09 -6.43 3.37
N SER A 104 2.94 -5.80 3.15
CA SER A 104 2.74 -4.92 1.98
C SER A 104 1.77 -3.79 2.26
N ILE A 105 1.99 -2.67 1.58
CA ILE A 105 1.16 -1.47 1.65
C ILE A 105 0.52 -1.28 0.28
N VAL A 106 -0.80 -1.36 0.20
CA VAL A 106 -1.56 -1.02 -0.99
C VAL A 106 -2.18 0.36 -0.76
N MET A 107 -1.75 1.38 -1.50
CA MET A 107 -2.20 2.76 -1.31
C MET A 107 -3.67 2.99 -1.71
N GLY A 108 -4.21 2.07 -2.53
CA GLY A 108 -5.61 2.08 -2.96
C GLY A 108 -5.84 2.85 -4.25
N ALA A 109 -6.97 3.56 -4.35
CA ALA A 109 -7.33 4.29 -5.56
C ALA A 109 -7.95 5.67 -5.28
N ASP A 110 -7.68 6.61 -6.19
CA ASP A 110 -8.21 7.97 -6.13
C ASP A 110 -9.71 8.01 -6.48
N TYR A 111 -10.21 7.07 -7.29
CA TYR A 111 -11.60 6.94 -7.76
C TYR A 111 -11.98 5.48 -8.00
N PHE A 112 -13.29 5.21 -8.19
CA PHE A 112 -13.78 3.93 -8.71
C PHE A 112 -13.94 4.04 -10.22
N GLN A 113 -13.69 2.95 -10.94
CA GLN A 113 -14.00 2.90 -12.37
C GLN A 113 -15.50 2.67 -12.59
N THR A 114 -16.04 3.38 -13.56
CA THR A 114 -17.37 3.11 -14.12
C THR A 114 -17.35 1.84 -14.96
N THR A 115 -18.53 1.25 -15.20
CA THR A 115 -18.66 0.08 -16.07
C THR A 115 -18.12 0.34 -17.48
N ALA A 116 -18.31 1.55 -18.02
CA ALA A 116 -17.78 1.92 -19.34
C ALA A 116 -16.24 1.90 -19.34
N GLU A 117 -15.60 2.55 -18.37
CA GLU A 117 -14.13 2.55 -18.26
C GLU A 117 -13.54 1.15 -18.07
N VAL A 118 -14.23 0.27 -17.33
CA VAL A 118 -13.81 -1.14 -17.20
C VAL A 118 -13.91 -1.88 -18.52
N ASN A 119 -14.95 -1.63 -19.32
CA ASN A 119 -15.11 -2.24 -20.64
C ASN A 119 -14.04 -1.72 -21.62
N ASP A 120 -13.79 -0.41 -21.63
CA ASP A 120 -12.77 0.21 -22.46
C ASP A 120 -11.37 -0.34 -22.13
N ASP A 121 -11.06 -0.50 -20.84
CA ASP A 121 -9.80 -1.13 -20.41
C ASP A 121 -9.72 -2.59 -20.89
N ALA A 122 -10.81 -3.36 -20.78
CA ALA A 122 -10.85 -4.74 -21.24
C ALA A 122 -10.67 -4.86 -22.76
N GLU A 123 -11.31 -3.99 -23.55
CA GLU A 123 -11.14 -3.92 -25.02
C GLU A 123 -9.70 -3.54 -25.40
N ALA A 124 -9.06 -2.67 -24.61
CA ALA A 124 -7.65 -2.32 -24.76
C ALA A 124 -6.67 -3.38 -24.23
N GLY A 125 -7.17 -4.52 -23.72
CA GLY A 125 -6.33 -5.58 -23.13
C GLY A 125 -5.65 -5.18 -21.82
N ARG A 126 -6.14 -4.14 -21.13
CA ARG A 126 -5.61 -3.65 -19.86
C ARG A 126 -6.42 -4.20 -18.69
N PRO A 127 -5.78 -4.61 -17.59
CA PRO A 127 -6.49 -4.88 -16.35
C PRO A 127 -7.20 -3.62 -15.83
N LYS A 128 -8.33 -3.81 -15.16
CA LYS A 128 -8.97 -2.76 -14.36
C LYS A 128 -8.07 -2.36 -13.17
N ILE A 129 -8.31 -1.18 -12.60
CA ILE A 129 -7.67 -0.71 -11.37
C ILE A 129 -7.94 -1.70 -10.23
N GLY A 130 -6.89 -2.02 -9.50
CA GLY A 130 -6.91 -2.99 -8.41
C GLY A 130 -6.00 -4.19 -8.67
N ILE A 131 -6.27 -5.27 -7.94
CA ILE A 131 -5.47 -6.47 -7.93
C ILE A 131 -6.28 -7.64 -8.48
N GLY A 132 -5.84 -8.20 -9.60
CA GLY A 132 -6.50 -9.32 -10.28
C GLY A 132 -6.40 -10.65 -9.52
N ASP A 133 -7.24 -11.59 -9.92
CA ASP A 133 -7.38 -12.89 -9.25
C ASP A 133 -6.07 -13.69 -9.19
N GLY A 134 -5.82 -14.39 -8.08
CA GLY A 134 -4.68 -15.28 -7.91
C GLY A 134 -3.31 -14.58 -7.83
N THR A 135 -3.29 -13.24 -7.76
CA THR A 135 -2.06 -12.46 -7.62
C THR A 135 -1.46 -12.59 -6.23
N ARG A 136 -0.12 -12.61 -6.16
CA ARG A 136 0.64 -12.63 -4.91
C ARG A 136 1.55 -11.41 -4.81
N ILE A 137 1.44 -10.71 -3.69
CA ILE A 137 2.20 -9.50 -3.37
C ILE A 137 2.86 -9.70 -2.01
N GLU A 138 4.19 -9.55 -1.97
CA GLU A 138 4.98 -9.73 -0.74
C GLU A 138 6.15 -8.74 -0.66
N GLY A 139 6.23 -7.98 0.43
CA GLY A 139 7.31 -7.01 0.64
C GLY A 139 7.24 -5.81 -0.31
N ALA A 140 6.04 -5.27 -0.54
CA ALA A 140 5.82 -4.26 -1.57
C ALA A 140 5.00 -3.04 -1.11
N ILE A 141 5.25 -1.91 -1.78
CA ILE A 141 4.38 -0.74 -1.81
C ILE A 141 3.73 -0.70 -3.19
N VAL A 142 2.42 -0.80 -3.24
CA VAL A 142 1.62 -0.64 -4.45
C VAL A 142 0.96 0.72 -4.40
N ASP A 143 1.43 1.65 -5.23
CA ASP A 143 0.91 3.02 -5.26
C ASP A 143 -0.50 3.06 -5.90
N LYS A 144 -1.07 4.26 -5.98
CA LYS A 144 -2.47 4.45 -6.33
C LYS A 144 -2.76 4.08 -7.78
N ASN A 145 -3.99 3.65 -8.00
CA ASN A 145 -4.56 3.42 -9.34
C ASN A 145 -3.79 2.38 -10.18
N CYS A 146 -2.97 1.54 -9.54
CA CYS A 146 -2.30 0.45 -10.23
C CYS A 146 -3.32 -0.53 -10.81
N ARG A 147 -3.00 -1.06 -11.98
CA ARG A 147 -3.77 -2.06 -12.73
C ARG A 147 -2.97 -3.35 -12.74
N ILE A 148 -3.19 -4.19 -11.72
CA ILE A 148 -2.47 -5.45 -11.57
C ILE A 148 -3.34 -6.57 -12.10
N GLY A 149 -2.88 -7.24 -13.15
CA GLY A 149 -3.55 -8.37 -13.78
C GLY A 149 -3.72 -9.58 -12.85
N ALA A 150 -4.36 -10.62 -13.38
CA ALA A 150 -4.48 -11.90 -12.67
C ALA A 150 -3.12 -12.63 -12.63
N GLN A 151 -2.91 -13.46 -11.61
CA GLN A 151 -1.74 -14.35 -11.47
C GLN A 151 -0.39 -13.62 -11.51
N VAL A 152 -0.36 -12.35 -11.11
CA VAL A 152 0.87 -11.57 -11.03
C VAL A 152 1.66 -11.97 -9.78
N GLN A 153 2.99 -11.95 -9.86
CA GLN A 153 3.88 -12.21 -8.71
C GLN A 153 4.79 -11.01 -8.47
N ILE A 154 4.53 -10.30 -7.38
CA ILE A 154 5.29 -9.13 -6.93
C ILE A 154 6.02 -9.52 -5.64
N GLN A 155 7.26 -9.93 -5.76
CA GLN A 155 8.10 -10.36 -4.64
C GLN A 155 9.59 -10.19 -4.98
N ASN A 156 10.37 -9.71 -4.03
CA ASN A 156 11.82 -9.60 -4.15
C ASN A 156 12.53 -10.86 -3.62
N ALA A 157 12.34 -12.00 -4.30
CA ALA A 157 12.79 -13.30 -3.78
C ALA A 157 14.32 -13.47 -3.69
N THR A 158 15.09 -12.69 -4.48
CA THR A 158 16.57 -12.73 -4.47
C THR A 158 17.21 -11.71 -3.55
N GLY A 159 16.41 -10.86 -2.88
CA GLY A 159 16.94 -9.84 -1.98
C GLY A 159 17.74 -8.75 -2.71
N VAL A 160 17.32 -8.37 -3.91
CA VAL A 160 17.90 -7.23 -4.65
C VAL A 160 17.68 -5.97 -3.83
N ASP A 161 18.71 -5.16 -3.64
CA ASP A 161 18.60 -3.96 -2.80
C ASP A 161 17.98 -2.78 -3.56
N HIS A 162 18.47 -2.52 -4.78
CA HIS A 162 18.06 -1.38 -5.61
C HIS A 162 17.97 -1.74 -7.10
N THR A 163 16.98 -1.20 -7.81
CA THR A 163 16.89 -1.26 -9.28
C THR A 163 16.48 0.10 -9.86
N ASP A 164 16.80 0.31 -11.15
CA ASP A 164 16.14 1.34 -11.94
C ASP A 164 14.65 1.02 -12.11
N GLU A 165 13.87 2.04 -12.49
CA GLU A 165 12.47 1.87 -12.86
C GLU A 165 12.34 1.07 -14.16
N ARG A 166 11.57 -0.01 -14.13
CA ARG A 166 11.22 -0.84 -15.28
C ARG A 166 9.79 -1.35 -15.15
N ASP A 167 9.04 -1.37 -16.23
CA ASP A 167 7.66 -1.89 -16.28
C ASP A 167 6.72 -1.28 -15.21
N GLY A 168 6.95 -0.01 -14.82
CA GLY A 168 6.15 0.65 -13.79
C GLY A 168 6.46 0.18 -12.37
N MET A 169 7.66 -0.34 -12.12
CA MET A 169 8.12 -0.68 -10.78
C MET A 169 9.62 -0.44 -10.61
N MET A 170 10.06 -0.37 -9.36
CA MET A 170 11.47 -0.35 -8.96
C MET A 170 11.64 -1.05 -7.62
N ILE A 171 12.87 -1.41 -7.26
CA ILE A 171 13.20 -1.86 -5.92
C ILE A 171 14.03 -0.77 -5.26
N VAL A 172 13.66 -0.41 -4.03
CA VAL A 172 14.38 0.57 -3.21
C VAL A 172 14.48 0.03 -1.80
N ASP A 173 15.69 0.00 -1.26
CA ASP A 173 16.00 -0.58 0.05
C ASP A 173 15.42 -2.00 0.25
N GLY A 174 15.40 -2.81 -0.81
CA GLY A 174 14.83 -4.16 -0.83
C GLY A 174 13.30 -4.26 -0.88
N ILE A 175 12.58 -3.13 -0.94
CA ILE A 175 11.12 -3.08 -1.09
C ILE A 175 10.74 -2.91 -2.56
N VAL A 176 9.80 -3.74 -3.05
CA VAL A 176 9.23 -3.54 -4.39
C VAL A 176 8.26 -2.37 -4.37
N VAL A 177 8.50 -1.36 -5.18
CA VAL A 177 7.62 -0.18 -5.33
C VAL A 177 6.99 -0.24 -6.70
N VAL A 178 5.67 -0.43 -6.76
CA VAL A 178 4.88 -0.31 -7.99
C VAL A 178 4.40 1.13 -8.08
N ILE A 179 4.79 1.83 -9.15
CA ILE A 179 4.54 3.27 -9.29
C ILE A 179 3.06 3.54 -9.57
N LYS A 180 2.63 4.77 -9.28
CA LYS A 180 1.26 5.20 -9.54
C LYS A 180 0.85 4.97 -11.00
N ASP A 181 -0.38 4.51 -11.20
CA ASP A 181 -0.98 4.22 -12.51
C ASP A 181 -0.29 3.09 -13.31
N ALA A 182 0.67 2.37 -12.72
CA ALA A 182 1.36 1.26 -13.38
C ALA A 182 0.41 0.15 -13.83
N VAL A 183 0.77 -0.52 -14.92
CA VAL A 183 0.03 -1.63 -15.50
C VAL A 183 0.91 -2.87 -15.51
N LEU A 184 0.59 -3.85 -14.67
CA LEU A 184 1.23 -5.16 -14.70
C LEU A 184 0.28 -6.16 -15.39
N PRO A 185 0.61 -6.68 -16.58
CA PRO A 185 -0.29 -7.57 -17.32
C PRO A 185 -0.49 -8.91 -16.60
N GLN A 186 -1.49 -9.67 -17.04
CA GLN A 186 -1.74 -11.01 -16.49
C GLN A 186 -0.49 -11.89 -16.55
N GLY A 187 -0.22 -12.60 -15.45
CA GLY A 187 0.91 -13.51 -15.33
C GLY A 187 2.27 -12.82 -15.22
N TRP A 188 2.31 -11.49 -15.12
CA TRP A 188 3.56 -10.76 -14.94
C TRP A 188 4.30 -11.26 -13.69
N LYS A 189 5.62 -11.36 -13.80
CA LYS A 189 6.51 -11.71 -12.70
C LYS A 189 7.71 -10.81 -12.78
N LEU A 190 8.22 -10.42 -11.62
CA LEU A 190 9.51 -9.75 -11.53
C LEU A 190 10.57 -10.66 -12.14
N GLN A 191 11.08 -10.29 -13.32
CA GLN A 191 12.21 -10.95 -13.94
C GLN A 191 13.48 -10.46 -13.24
N GLN A 192 14.24 -11.42 -12.70
CA GLN A 192 15.48 -11.19 -11.97
C GLN A 192 16.67 -11.19 -12.93
#